data_AF-A0A818HN51-F1
#
_entry.id   AF-A0A818HN51-F1
#
_cell.length_a   1.000
_cell.length_b   1.000
_cell.length_c   1.000
_cell.angle_alpha   90.00
_cell.angle_beta   90.00
_cell.angle_gamma   90.00
#
_symmetry.space_group_name_H-M   'P 1'
#
loop_
_entity.id
_entity.type
_entity.pdbx_description
1 polymer ?
#
loop_
_entity_poly.entity_id
_entity_poly.type
_entity_poly.pdbx_seq_one_letter_code
_entity_poly.pdbx_strand_id
1 'polypeptide(L)'
;MTYQKCQYIDRLYDIPISTIDGQEFVLLEKIQNSINSGIKYFTYNGLLIPFECDGQGNKLKPYRIRAFIFDVIYCYKRLPSEPHNNAMIQMVRDIHRDVPIIRENTEILKSKVDAILRQTFELAEFTIPRLFIVLPEETATYNPENWFHYRYRLYFHES
;
A
#
# COMPACT_ATOMS: atom_id res chain seq x y z
N MET A 1 33.50 -15.53 0.52
CA MET A 1 32.70 -14.43 -0.10
C MET A 1 31.57 -15.09 -0.87
N THR A 2 30.33 -14.65 -0.67
CA THR A 2 29.16 -15.13 -1.41
C THR A 2 28.95 -14.29 -2.66
N TYR A 3 28.59 -14.95 -3.76
CA TYR A 3 28.41 -14.31 -5.07
C TYR A 3 27.03 -14.66 -5.61
N GLN A 4 26.40 -13.68 -6.25
CA GLN A 4 25.24 -13.89 -7.10
C GLN A 4 25.74 -14.24 -8.49
N LYS A 5 25.21 -15.33 -9.04
CA LYS A 5 25.48 -15.69 -10.44
C LYS A 5 24.59 -14.86 -11.35
N CYS A 6 25.21 -14.17 -12.30
CA CYS A 6 24.53 -13.49 -13.40
C CYS A 6 24.98 -14.13 -14.72
N GLN A 7 24.03 -14.47 -15.60
CA GLN A 7 24.34 -14.99 -16.92
C GLN A 7 24.07 -13.93 -17.98
N TYR A 8 25.01 -13.74 -18.90
CA TYR A 8 24.80 -12.95 -20.10
C TYR A 8 25.32 -13.72 -21.31
N ILE A 9 24.43 -13.97 -22.28
CA ILE A 9 24.69 -14.85 -23.42
C ILE A 9 25.07 -16.24 -22.88
N ASP A 10 26.34 -16.64 -23.02
CA ASP A 10 26.86 -17.95 -22.59
C ASP A 10 27.95 -17.83 -21.53
N ARG A 11 28.00 -16.68 -20.83
CA ARG A 11 28.98 -16.42 -19.79
C ARG A 11 28.31 -16.16 -18.45
N LEU A 12 28.85 -16.80 -17.42
CA LEU A 12 28.50 -16.56 -16.03
C LEU A 12 29.46 -15.53 -15.43
N TYR A 13 28.89 -14.63 -14.64
CA TYR A 13 29.57 -13.57 -13.93
C TYR A 13 29.23 -13.69 -12.44
N ASP A 14 30.26 -13.74 -11.62
CA ASP A 14 30.11 -13.75 -10.17
C ASP A 14 30.07 -12.32 -9.64
N ILE A 15 28.90 -11.89 -9.17
CA ILE A 15 28.67 -10.54 -8.66
C ILE A 15 28.71 -10.58 -7.13
N PRO A 16 29.56 -9.77 -6.48
CA PRO A 16 29.73 -9.85 -5.03
C PRO A 16 28.47 -9.37 -4.30
N ILE A 17 27.99 -10.21 -3.39
CA ILE A 17 26.86 -9.91 -2.52
C ILE A 17 27.32 -8.95 -1.43
N SER A 18 26.45 -8.02 -1.06
CA SER A 18 26.66 -7.08 0.04
C SER A 18 25.59 -7.29 1.10
N THR A 19 25.94 -7.06 2.36
CA THR A 19 25.05 -7.29 3.50
C THR A 19 24.84 -5.97 4.24
N ILE A 20 23.57 -5.60 4.43
CA ILE A 20 23.15 -4.43 5.20
C ILE A 20 22.02 -4.94 6.10
N ASP A 21 22.14 -4.72 7.40
CA ASP A 21 21.13 -5.09 8.40
C ASP A 21 20.72 -6.58 8.34
N GLY A 22 21.69 -7.46 8.07
CA GLY A 22 21.48 -8.92 7.96
C GLY A 22 20.78 -9.38 6.68
N GLN A 23 20.45 -8.46 5.76
CA GLN A 23 19.90 -8.79 4.45
C GLN A 23 20.99 -8.80 3.38
N GLU A 24 21.05 -9.88 2.61
CA GLU A 24 21.94 -10.02 1.47
C GLU A 24 21.29 -9.43 0.20
N PHE A 25 22.02 -8.55 -0.47
CA PHE A 25 21.57 -7.92 -1.71
C PHE A 25 22.71 -7.79 -2.72
N VAL A 26 22.31 -7.55 -3.96
CA VAL A 26 23.20 -7.30 -5.08
C VAL A 26 22.92 -5.89 -5.59
N LEU A 27 23.98 -5.11 -5.77
CA LEU A 27 23.89 -3.79 -6.37
C LEU A 27 23.76 -3.93 -7.89
N LEU A 28 22.69 -3.36 -8.46
CA LEU A 28 22.45 -3.40 -9.90
C LEU A 28 23.59 -2.73 -10.68
N GLU A 29 24.19 -1.70 -10.12
CA GLU A 29 25.37 -1.06 -10.70
C GLU A 29 26.54 -2.03 -10.88
N LYS A 30 26.80 -2.90 -9.90
CA LYS A 30 27.87 -3.91 -9.96
C LYS A 30 27.60 -4.93 -11.06
N ILE A 31 26.34 -5.36 -11.22
CA ILE A 31 25.94 -6.24 -12.33
C ILE A 31 26.28 -5.57 -13.67
N GLN A 32 25.88 -4.31 -13.86
CA GLN A 32 26.16 -3.57 -15.09
C GLN A 32 27.65 -3.30 -15.33
N ASN A 33 28.43 -3.06 -14.28
CA ASN A 33 29.87 -2.81 -14.38
C ASN A 33 30.65 -4.10 -14.70
N SER A 34 30.29 -5.21 -14.05
CA SER A 34 30.93 -6.51 -14.29
C SER A 34 30.62 -7.05 -15.69
N ILE A 35 29.42 -6.78 -16.20
CA ILE A 35 29.00 -7.16 -17.54
C ILE A 35 29.15 -5.95 -18.46
N ASN A 36 30.40 -5.67 -18.88
CA ASN A 36 30.81 -4.54 -19.74
C ASN A 36 30.30 -4.63 -21.20
N SER A 37 29.06 -5.08 -21.39
CA SER A 37 28.43 -5.33 -22.71
C SER A 37 27.27 -4.39 -23.03
N GLY A 38 26.98 -3.44 -22.13
CA GLY A 38 25.86 -2.50 -22.26
C GLY A 38 24.51 -3.19 -22.05
N ILE A 39 24.41 -4.06 -21.04
CA ILE A 39 23.14 -4.71 -20.68
C ILE A 39 22.09 -3.67 -20.31
N LYS A 40 20.85 -3.91 -20.75
CA LYS A 40 19.70 -3.01 -20.54
C LYS A 40 18.59 -3.65 -19.74
N TYR A 41 18.56 -4.98 -19.66
CA TYR A 41 17.52 -5.72 -18.94
C TYR A 41 18.13 -6.85 -18.12
N PHE A 42 17.43 -7.25 -17.07
CA PHE A 42 17.73 -8.43 -16.29
C PHE A 42 16.43 -9.14 -15.87
N THR A 43 16.52 -10.40 -15.49
CA THR A 43 15.39 -11.18 -14.96
C THR A 43 15.41 -11.21 -13.45
N TYR A 44 14.25 -11.03 -12.85
CA TYR A 44 14.06 -11.17 -11.41
C TYR A 44 12.70 -11.79 -11.15
N ASN A 45 12.66 -12.93 -10.46
CA ASN A 45 11.43 -13.72 -10.25
C ASN A 45 10.66 -14.01 -11.56
N GLY A 46 11.39 -14.29 -12.65
CA GLY A 46 10.80 -14.55 -13.97
C GLY A 46 10.31 -13.32 -14.73
N LEU A 47 10.38 -12.12 -14.15
CA LEU A 47 10.02 -10.86 -14.82
C LEU A 47 11.25 -10.22 -15.45
N LEU A 48 11.12 -9.72 -16.67
CA LEU A 48 12.16 -8.95 -17.35
C LEU A 48 12.07 -7.47 -16.94
N ILE A 49 13.08 -6.99 -16.23
CA ILE A 49 13.13 -5.64 -15.67
C ILE A 49 14.21 -4.82 -16.40
N PRO A 50 13.90 -3.59 -16.86
CA PRO A 50 14.91 -2.70 -17.41
C PRO A 50 15.82 -2.14 -16.31
N PHE A 51 17.10 -1.98 -16.59
CA PHE A 51 17.95 -1.11 -15.78
C PHE A 51 17.54 0.34 -16.05
N GLU A 52 17.07 1.04 -15.02
CA GLU A 52 16.73 2.45 -15.14
C GLU A 52 17.99 3.31 -15.19
N CYS A 53 18.04 4.21 -16.18
CA CYS A 53 19.00 5.30 -16.26
C CYS A 53 18.24 6.62 -16.25
N ASP A 54 18.91 7.70 -15.87
CA ASP A 54 18.38 9.05 -16.07
C ASP A 54 18.28 9.38 -17.58
N GLY A 55 17.65 10.50 -17.92
CA GLY A 55 17.52 10.97 -19.30
C GLY A 55 18.84 11.29 -20.00
N GLN A 56 19.97 11.27 -19.28
CA GLN A 56 21.34 11.45 -19.79
C GLN A 56 22.11 10.13 -19.87
N GLY A 57 21.49 9.00 -19.52
CA GLY A 57 22.10 7.67 -19.53
C GLY A 57 22.93 7.34 -18.29
N ASN A 58 22.99 8.22 -17.28
CA ASN A 58 23.65 7.92 -16.02
C ASN A 58 22.79 6.95 -15.20
N LYS A 59 23.46 6.11 -14.41
CA LYS A 59 22.79 5.16 -13.54
C LYS A 59 22.10 5.91 -12.40
N LEU A 60 20.82 5.63 -12.20
CA LEU A 60 20.10 6.13 -11.03
C LEU A 60 20.68 5.49 -9.76
N LYS A 61 20.54 6.19 -8.61
CA LYS A 61 21.10 5.84 -7.28
C LYS A 61 21.02 4.33 -6.99
N PRO A 62 21.96 3.75 -6.24
CA PRO A 62 22.25 2.32 -6.28
C PRO A 62 21.02 1.48 -5.92
N TYR A 63 20.31 1.04 -6.95
CA TYR A 63 19.24 0.09 -6.83
C TYR A 63 19.82 -1.25 -6.40
N ARG A 64 19.14 -1.90 -5.47
CA ARG A 64 19.52 -3.19 -4.93
C ARG A 64 18.37 -4.18 -5.09
N ILE A 65 18.72 -5.41 -5.44
CA ILE A 65 17.81 -6.54 -5.45
C ILE A 65 18.28 -7.54 -4.40
N ARG A 66 17.35 -8.31 -3.84
CA ARG A 66 17.68 -9.37 -2.89
C ARG A 66 18.59 -10.40 -3.58
N ALA A 67 19.62 -10.86 -2.88
CA ALA A 67 20.51 -11.89 -3.39
C ALA A 67 19.87 -13.27 -3.23
N PHE A 68 20.05 -14.11 -4.26
CA PHE A 68 19.62 -15.50 -4.30
C PHE A 68 20.76 -16.35 -4.84
N ILE A 69 21.61 -16.84 -3.94
CA ILE A 69 22.83 -17.61 -4.27
C ILE A 69 22.58 -18.89 -5.09
N PHE A 70 21.36 -19.42 -5.05
CA PHE A 70 20.97 -20.64 -5.78
C PHE A 70 20.34 -20.34 -7.14
N ASP A 71 20.04 -19.09 -7.43
CA ASP A 71 19.38 -18.68 -8.67
C ASP A 71 20.36 -17.96 -9.60
N VAL A 72 20.04 -17.94 -10.90
CA VAL A 72 20.84 -17.27 -11.93
C VAL A 72 20.05 -16.10 -12.49
N ILE A 73 20.62 -14.90 -12.36
CA ILE A 73 20.03 -13.69 -12.94
C ILE A 73 20.44 -13.62 -14.40
N TYR A 74 19.49 -13.77 -15.32
CA TYR A 74 19.75 -13.60 -16.75
C TYR A 74 19.73 -12.13 -17.13
N CYS A 75 20.78 -11.67 -17.80
CA CYS A 75 20.94 -10.29 -18.29
C CYS A 75 20.82 -10.25 -19.81
N TYR A 76 20.33 -9.13 -20.35
CA TYR A 76 20.11 -8.96 -21.79
C TYR A 76 20.46 -7.55 -22.24
N LYS A 77 21.02 -7.44 -23.46
CA LYS A 77 21.35 -6.16 -24.11
C LYS A 77 20.16 -5.55 -24.86
N ARG A 78 19.30 -6.40 -25.39
CA ARG A 78 18.05 -6.05 -26.05
C ARG A 78 16.96 -6.92 -25.47
N LEU A 79 15.70 -6.51 -25.61
CA LEU A 79 14.57 -7.39 -25.35
C LEU A 79 14.81 -8.71 -26.10
N PRO A 80 14.76 -9.88 -25.43
CA PRO A 80 14.86 -11.15 -26.12
C PRO A 80 13.73 -11.22 -27.16
N SER A 81 14.11 -11.45 -28.42
CA SER A 81 13.19 -11.52 -29.55
C SER A 81 12.50 -12.89 -29.56
N GLU A 82 11.48 -13.06 -28.70
CA GLU A 82 10.30 -13.96 -28.76
C GLU A 82 9.66 -14.13 -27.35
N PRO A 83 8.47 -14.77 -27.18
CA PRO A 83 7.11 -14.23 -27.28
C PRO A 83 6.72 -13.23 -26.15
N HIS A 84 7.69 -12.54 -25.53
CA HIS A 84 7.46 -11.71 -24.35
C HIS A 84 6.60 -10.45 -24.60
N ASN A 85 6.54 -9.96 -25.85
CA ASN A 85 5.63 -8.88 -26.23
C ASN A 85 4.15 -9.27 -26.04
N ASN A 86 3.78 -10.52 -26.29
CA ASN A 86 2.40 -10.96 -26.09
C ASN A 86 2.05 -11.00 -24.60
N ALA A 87 2.99 -11.38 -23.73
CA ALA A 87 2.78 -11.39 -22.28
C ALA A 87 2.62 -9.97 -21.71
N MET A 88 3.45 -9.01 -22.12
CA MET A 88 3.28 -7.61 -21.72
C MET A 88 2.00 -7.00 -22.28
N ILE A 89 1.68 -7.24 -23.56
CA ILE A 89 0.42 -6.78 -24.16
C ILE A 89 -0.77 -7.39 -23.42
N GLN A 90 -0.70 -8.66 -23.05
CA GLN A 90 -1.77 -9.34 -22.32
C GLN A 90 -1.91 -8.78 -20.90
N MET A 91 -0.80 -8.58 -20.18
CA MET A 91 -0.82 -7.97 -18.85
C MET A 91 -1.38 -6.54 -18.87
N VAL A 92 -1.01 -5.74 -19.88
CA VAL A 92 -1.58 -4.39 -20.05
C VAL A 92 -3.09 -4.45 -20.35
N ARG A 93 -3.55 -5.42 -21.13
CA ARG A 93 -4.99 -5.63 -21.38
C ARG A 93 -5.73 -6.07 -20.11
N ASP A 94 -5.15 -6.97 -19.33
CA ASP A 94 -5.75 -7.46 -18.09
C ASP A 94 -5.83 -6.32 -17.07
N ILE A 95 -4.78 -5.50 -16.93
CA ILE A 95 -4.81 -4.28 -16.13
C ILE A 95 -5.91 -3.32 -16.62
N HIS A 96 -6.01 -3.09 -17.93
CA HIS A 96 -7.04 -2.20 -18.47
C HIS A 96 -8.46 -2.72 -18.23
N ARG A 97 -8.64 -4.04 -18.11
CA ARG A 97 -9.93 -4.64 -17.75
C ARG A 97 -10.23 -4.46 -16.25
N ASP A 98 -9.23 -4.60 -15.40
CA ASP A 98 -9.43 -4.63 -13.95
C ASP A 98 -9.51 -3.23 -13.32
N VAL A 99 -8.80 -2.24 -13.88
CA VAL A 99 -8.81 -0.83 -13.42
C VAL A 99 -10.23 -0.26 -13.21
N PRO A 100 -11.19 -0.37 -14.16
CA PRO A 100 -12.53 0.16 -13.94
C PRO A 100 -13.27 -0.53 -12.80
N ILE A 101 -13.13 -1.87 -12.68
CA ILE A 101 -13.77 -2.66 -11.62
C ILE A 101 -13.21 -2.26 -10.25
N ILE A 102 -11.88 -2.14 -10.14
CA ILE A 102 -11.21 -1.71 -8.91
C ILE A 102 -11.65 -0.30 -8.54
N ARG A 103 -11.77 0.61 -9.52
CA ARG A 103 -12.23 1.97 -9.26
C ARG A 103 -13.64 2.00 -8.71
N GLU A 104 -14.58 1.30 -9.34
CA GLU A 104 -15.97 1.21 -8.90
C GLU A 104 -16.07 0.61 -7.49
N ASN A 105 -15.39 -0.51 -7.24
CA ASN A 105 -15.37 -1.14 -5.91
C ASN A 105 -14.81 -0.21 -4.84
N THR A 106 -13.78 0.59 -5.19
CA THR A 106 -13.19 1.57 -4.27
C THR A 106 -14.16 2.72 -3.97
N GLU A 107 -14.92 3.19 -4.96
CA GLU A 107 -15.94 4.22 -4.77
C GLU A 107 -17.09 3.72 -3.87
N ILE A 108 -17.55 2.49 -4.09
CA ILE A 108 -18.56 1.84 -3.23
C ILE A 108 -18.04 1.71 -1.79
N LEU A 109 -16.79 1.26 -1.62
CA LEU A 109 -16.21 1.09 -0.30
C LEU A 109 -16.09 2.42 0.44
N LYS A 110 -15.65 3.49 -0.24
CA LYS A 110 -15.62 4.85 0.33
C LYS A 110 -17.00 5.29 0.80
N SER A 111 -18.04 5.12 -0.03
CA SER A 111 -19.41 5.48 0.34
C SER A 111 -19.89 4.72 1.59
N LYS A 112 -19.59 3.42 1.69
CA LYS A 112 -19.94 2.62 2.87
C LYS A 112 -19.19 3.07 4.12
N VAL A 113 -17.90 3.36 4.00
CA VAL A 113 -17.08 3.86 5.11
C VAL A 113 -17.63 5.21 5.60
N ASP A 114 -17.95 6.13 4.69
CA ASP A 114 -18.53 7.43 5.06
C ASP A 114 -19.88 7.27 5.77
N ALA A 115 -20.73 6.34 5.33
CA ALA A 115 -22.01 6.05 5.98
C ALA A 115 -21.82 5.49 7.39
N ILE A 116 -20.88 4.55 7.57
CA ILE A 116 -20.56 3.99 8.89
C ILE A 116 -20.00 5.10 9.79
N LEU A 117 -19.08 5.92 9.30
CA LEU A 117 -18.50 7.01 10.07
C LEU A 117 -19.60 7.96 10.55
N ARG A 118 -20.50 8.40 9.67
CA ARG A 118 -21.65 9.24 10.06
C ARG A 118 -22.51 8.59 11.12
N GLN A 119 -22.87 7.33 10.95
CA GLN A 119 -23.64 6.59 11.96
C GLN A 119 -22.90 6.51 13.30
N THR A 120 -21.58 6.26 13.29
CA THR A 120 -20.79 6.23 14.53
C THR A 120 -20.67 7.60 15.18
N PHE A 121 -20.59 8.68 14.41
CA PHE A 121 -20.59 10.05 14.94
C PHE A 121 -21.94 10.42 15.55
N GLU A 122 -23.05 10.15 14.83
CA GLU A 122 -24.40 10.36 15.35
C GLU A 122 -24.61 9.57 16.64
N LEU A 123 -24.27 8.28 16.65
CA LEU A 123 -24.34 7.45 17.86
C LEU A 123 -23.45 7.99 18.97
N ALA A 124 -22.22 8.42 18.68
CA ALA A 124 -21.34 9.01 19.68
C ALA A 124 -21.95 10.29 20.30
N GLU A 125 -22.55 11.16 19.48
CA GLU A 125 -23.26 12.36 19.96
C GLU A 125 -24.48 12.02 20.83
N PHE A 126 -25.23 10.95 20.50
CA PHE A 126 -26.40 10.52 21.27
C PHE A 126 -26.08 9.61 22.47
N THR A 127 -24.86 9.06 22.56
CA THR A 127 -24.43 8.24 23.71
C THR A 127 -24.02 9.03 24.93
N ILE A 128 -23.83 10.35 24.82
CA ILE A 128 -23.62 11.20 25.99
C ILE A 128 -24.95 11.22 26.77
N PRO A 129 -25.03 10.64 27.98
CA PRO A 129 -26.22 10.72 28.80
C PRO A 129 -26.42 12.19 29.12
N ARG A 130 -27.41 12.84 28.49
CA ARG A 130 -27.76 14.22 28.84
C ARG A 130 -28.36 14.17 30.24
N LEU A 131 -27.61 14.70 31.21
CA LEU A 131 -28.10 14.87 32.57
C LEU A 131 -29.34 15.75 32.50
N PHE A 132 -30.47 15.17 32.87
CA PHE A 132 -31.72 15.89 33.02
C PHE A 132 -32.15 15.84 34.48
N ILE A 133 -32.79 16.92 34.92
CA ILE A 133 -33.39 17.00 36.24
C ILE A 133 -34.88 17.28 36.03
N VAL A 134 -35.72 16.53 36.74
CA VAL A 134 -37.17 16.73 36.76
C VAL A 134 -37.52 17.43 38.07
N LEU A 135 -38.03 18.66 37.98
CA LEU A 135 -38.45 19.45 39.14
C LEU A 135 -39.92 19.84 39.02
N PRO A 136 -40.65 19.96 40.16
CA PRO A 136 -42.00 20.51 40.15
C PRO A 136 -41.95 21.97 39.70
N GLU A 137 -42.93 22.36 38.89
CA GLU A 137 -43.05 23.73 38.35
C GLU A 137 -43.26 24.78 39.46
N GLU A 138 -43.93 24.38 40.55
CA GLU A 138 -44.18 25.21 41.73
C GLU A 138 -43.46 24.62 42.95
N THR A 139 -42.38 25.28 43.38
CA THR A 139 -41.55 24.82 44.51
C THR A 139 -41.99 25.35 45.87
N ALA A 140 -42.82 26.40 45.90
CA ALA A 140 -43.22 27.10 47.12
C ALA A 140 -44.18 26.29 48.02
N THR A 141 -44.89 25.31 47.46
CA THR A 141 -45.92 24.49 48.13
C THR A 141 -45.69 23.00 47.91
N TYR A 142 -44.44 22.58 47.78
CA TYR A 142 -44.09 21.19 47.51
C TYR A 142 -44.47 20.28 48.69
N ASN A 143 -45.37 19.34 48.44
CA ASN A 143 -45.73 18.26 49.36
C ASN A 143 -45.35 16.90 48.72
N PRO A 144 -44.42 16.13 49.32
CA PRO A 144 -43.97 14.86 48.75
C PRO A 144 -45.06 13.80 48.67
N GLU A 145 -46.15 13.89 49.45
CA GLU A 145 -47.25 12.93 49.40
C GLU A 145 -48.13 13.06 48.15
N ASN A 146 -48.09 14.21 47.46
CA ASN A 146 -48.94 14.52 46.32
C ASN A 146 -48.19 14.52 44.98
N TRP A 147 -47.10 13.75 44.86
CA TRP A 147 -46.20 13.83 43.71
C TRP A 147 -46.91 13.74 42.34
N PHE A 148 -47.88 12.84 42.18
CA PHE A 148 -48.62 12.68 40.92
C PHE A 148 -49.51 13.87 40.51
N HIS A 149 -49.77 14.83 41.41
CA HIS A 149 -50.65 15.97 41.15
C HIS A 149 -49.90 17.25 40.73
N TYR A 150 -48.56 17.22 40.74
CA TYR A 150 -47.75 18.35 40.32
C TYR A 150 -47.48 18.32 38.82
N ARG A 151 -47.39 19.51 38.23
CA ARG A 151 -46.78 19.68 36.91
C ARG A 151 -45.28 19.68 37.08
N TYR A 152 -44.60 18.90 36.25
CA TYR A 152 -43.16 18.76 36.26
C TYR A 152 -42.57 19.40 35.00
N ARG A 153 -41.42 20.03 35.16
CA ARG A 153 -40.62 20.53 34.05
C ARG A 153 -39.33 19.72 33.93
N LEU A 154 -38.97 19.41 32.70
CA LEU A 154 -37.74 18.73 32.34
C LEU A 154 -36.68 19.78 32.02
N TYR A 155 -35.56 19.73 32.75
CA TYR A 155 -34.43 20.64 32.53
C TYR A 155 -33.26 19.85 31.99
N PHE A 156 -32.69 20.32 30.87
CA PHE A 156 -31.47 19.77 30.30
C PHE A 156 -30.28 20.62 30.74
N HIS A 157 -29.20 19.99 31.17
CA HIS A 157 -27.94 20.70 31.39
C HIS A 157 -27.21 20.86 30.05
N GLU A 158 -27.12 22.09 29.54
CA GLU A 158 -26.27 22.43 28.41
C GLU A 158 -24.87 22.75 28.94
N SER A 159 -23.89 21.89 28.61
CA SER A 159 -22.46 22.08 28.89
C SER A 159 -21.74 22.65 27.68
#